data_AF-A0A8S3WG03-F1
#
_entry.id   AF-A0A8S3WG03-F1
#
_cell.length_a   1.000
_cell.length_b   1.000
_cell.length_c   1.000
_cell.angle_alpha   90.00
_cell.angle_beta   90.00
_cell.angle_gamma   90.00
#
_symmetry.space_group_name_H-M   'P 1'
#
loop_
_entity.id
_entity.type
_entity.pdbx_description
1 polymer ?
#
loop_
_entity_poly.entity_id
_entity_poly.type
_entity_poly.pdbx_seq_one_letter_code
_entity_poly.pdbx_strand_id
1 'polypeptide(L)'
;MMKAEAAKLGLEYTQSNRSDNNHWYKIANPLFNILSAFKMRYDKIRIVVSRIPVGKKGNTTDYVDISQYGLTPAHHVLLEGSTYKPERRSAMAQTLGPLTAVLAAYKSRDPYRNKWIETVKRDLVYIRNAINLCNAMQEKRAEEIAPALSAFADVILIAGTRNAQRAFFPLCFIIYCLGTADQLKKCEITRAHTPMDPTQVDFSGKGMWLVYQP
;
A
#
# COMPACT_ATOMS: atom_id res chain seq x y z
N MET A 1 9.96 -17.38 23.23
CA MET A 1 9.21 -16.66 24.28
C MET A 1 7.86 -16.14 23.74
N MET A 2 7.82 -15.20 22.78
CA MET A 2 6.55 -14.65 22.24
C MET A 2 5.52 -15.67 21.71
N LYS A 3 5.97 -16.79 21.12
CA LYS A 3 5.07 -17.78 20.52
C LYS A 3 4.23 -18.53 21.56
N ALA A 4 4.77 -18.74 22.76
CA ALA A 4 4.09 -19.42 23.86
C ALA A 4 3.10 -18.49 24.58
N GLU A 5 3.40 -17.19 24.66
CA GLU A 5 2.46 -16.18 25.18
C GLU A 5 1.33 -15.89 24.19
N ALA A 6 1.62 -15.86 22.88
CA ALA A 6 0.59 -15.74 21.84
C ALA A 6 -0.40 -16.92 21.90
N ALA A 7 0.08 -18.16 22.06
CA ALA A 7 -0.76 -19.33 22.20
C ALA A 7 -1.67 -19.26 23.46
N LYS A 8 -1.15 -18.76 24.59
CA LYS A 8 -1.95 -18.54 25.81
C LYS A 8 -3.06 -17.51 25.64
N LEU A 9 -2.91 -16.57 24.71
CA LEU A 9 -3.91 -15.55 24.37
C LEU A 9 -4.86 -16.00 23.23
N GLY A 10 -4.80 -17.26 22.79
CA GLY A 10 -5.57 -17.76 21.65
C GLY A 10 -5.13 -17.19 20.31
N LEU A 11 -3.93 -16.59 20.24
CA LEU A 11 -3.33 -16.00 19.05
C LEU A 11 -2.41 -17.00 18.36
N GLU A 12 -2.91 -18.20 18.08
CA GLU A 12 -2.17 -19.19 17.33
C GLU A 12 -2.08 -18.80 15.85
N TYR A 13 -0.90 -19.02 15.24
CA TYR A 13 -0.71 -18.89 13.80
C TYR A 13 -1.42 -20.07 13.11
N THR A 14 -2.73 -19.96 12.92
CA THR A 14 -3.50 -20.94 12.17
C THR A 14 -3.47 -20.59 10.67
N GLN A 15 -3.33 -21.61 9.82
CA GLN A 15 -3.62 -21.42 8.40
C GLN A 15 -5.12 -21.18 8.25
N SER A 16 -5.51 -20.17 7.48
CA SER A 16 -6.90 -19.75 7.41
C SER A 16 -7.78 -20.87 6.88
N ASN A 17 -8.72 -21.37 7.68
CA ASN A 17 -9.76 -22.27 7.21
C ASN A 17 -10.97 -21.44 6.78
N ARG A 18 -11.60 -21.76 5.63
CA ARG A 18 -12.75 -20.98 5.11
C ARG A 18 -14.01 -21.09 5.97
N SER A 19 -14.06 -22.08 6.87
CA SER A 19 -15.18 -22.34 7.78
C SER A 19 -15.08 -21.60 9.13
N ASP A 20 -13.98 -20.90 9.39
CA ASP A 20 -13.76 -20.22 10.66
C ASP A 20 -14.48 -18.86 10.68
N ASN A 21 -15.61 -18.74 11.38
CA ASN A 21 -16.35 -17.47 11.45
C ASN A 21 -15.59 -16.36 12.21
N ASN A 22 -14.48 -16.68 12.89
CA ASN A 22 -13.72 -15.74 13.71
C ASN A 22 -12.53 -15.14 12.95
N HIS A 23 -12.78 -14.59 11.76
CA HIS A 23 -11.79 -14.02 10.82
C HIS A 23 -11.19 -12.67 11.22
N TRP A 24 -11.19 -12.31 12.51
CA TRP A 24 -10.73 -10.99 12.97
C TRP A 24 -9.29 -10.67 12.52
N TYR A 25 -8.41 -11.68 12.42
CA TYR A 25 -7.03 -11.54 11.95
C TYR A 25 -6.90 -11.12 10.48
N LYS A 26 -7.87 -11.46 9.61
CA LYS A 26 -7.91 -11.01 8.20
C LYS A 26 -8.22 -9.52 8.09
N ILE A 27 -8.93 -8.97 9.08
CA ILE A 27 -9.28 -7.54 9.15
C ILE A 27 -8.18 -6.77 9.91
N ALA A 28 -7.65 -7.35 10.98
CA ALA A 28 -6.64 -6.73 11.83
C ALA A 28 -5.36 -6.38 11.06
N ASN A 29 -4.85 -7.27 10.21
CA ASN A 29 -3.60 -7.00 9.48
C ASN A 29 -3.74 -5.81 8.49
N PRO A 30 -4.79 -5.73 7.65
CA PRO A 30 -5.09 -4.51 6.89
C PRO A 30 -5.26 -3.26 7.76
N LEU A 31 -5.96 -3.36 8.91
CA LEU A 31 -6.13 -2.22 9.82
C LEU A 31 -4.79 -1.74 10.39
N PHE A 32 -3.97 -2.63 10.95
CA PHE A 32 -2.64 -2.29 11.45
C PHE A 32 -1.73 -1.70 10.37
N ASN A 33 -1.83 -2.22 9.14
CA ASN A 33 -1.12 -1.64 8.00
C ASN A 33 -1.62 -0.23 7.68
N ILE A 34 -2.93 0.03 7.71
CA ILE A 34 -3.50 1.38 7.52
C ILE A 34 -3.02 2.33 8.64
N LEU A 35 -3.10 1.90 9.91
CA LEU A 35 -2.68 2.70 11.06
C LEU A 35 -1.20 3.07 11.03
N SER A 36 -0.36 2.17 10.52
CA SER A 36 1.09 2.38 10.48
C SER A 36 1.63 2.86 9.14
N ALA A 37 0.80 2.90 8.08
CA ALA A 37 1.22 3.34 6.75
C ALA A 37 1.12 4.84 6.53
N PHE A 38 0.47 5.59 7.43
CA PHE A 38 0.39 7.05 7.34
C PHE A 38 1.78 7.69 7.19
N LYS A 39 2.73 7.38 8.09
CA LYS A 39 4.08 7.97 8.04
C LYS A 39 4.78 7.69 6.72
N MET A 40 4.69 6.47 6.21
CA MET A 40 5.32 6.09 4.95
C MET A 40 4.68 6.78 3.76
N ARG A 41 3.36 6.96 3.76
CA ARG A 41 2.68 7.71 2.71
C ARG A 41 2.99 9.20 2.78
N TYR A 42 3.00 9.76 3.99
CA TYR A 42 3.37 11.15 4.24
C TYR A 42 4.79 11.44 3.72
N ASP A 43 5.76 10.59 4.07
CA ASP A 43 7.14 10.73 3.59
C ASP A 43 7.23 10.65 2.07
N LYS A 44 6.42 9.79 1.46
CA LYS A 44 6.40 9.59 0.01
C LYS A 44 5.78 10.75 -0.76
N ILE A 45 4.71 11.35 -0.24
CA ILE A 45 4.10 12.54 -0.85
C ILE A 45 5.07 13.71 -0.75
N ARG A 46 5.77 13.83 0.39
CA ARG A 46 6.71 14.92 0.64
C ARG A 46 8.01 14.78 -0.13
N ILE A 47 8.49 13.54 -0.30
CA ILE A 47 9.74 13.21 -0.97
C ILE A 47 9.37 12.45 -2.24
N VAL A 48 9.31 13.19 -3.36
CA VAL A 48 9.09 12.63 -4.70
C VAL A 48 9.94 11.37 -4.87
N VAL A 49 9.33 10.29 -5.36
CA VAL A 49 10.03 9.02 -5.53
C VAL A 49 11.04 9.14 -6.66
N SER A 50 12.31 9.30 -6.32
CA SER A 50 13.44 9.20 -7.25
C SER A 50 14.18 7.86 -7.14
N ARG A 51 14.02 7.16 -6.01
CA ARG A 51 14.77 5.95 -5.66
C ARG A 51 13.90 4.87 -5.03
N ILE A 52 14.24 3.62 -5.32
CA ILE A 52 13.57 2.43 -4.79
C ILE A 52 14.57 1.63 -3.94
N PRO A 53 14.22 1.28 -2.69
CA PRO A 53 15.08 0.44 -1.85
C PRO A 53 15.13 -0.99 -2.41
N VAL A 54 16.32 -1.56 -2.56
CA VAL A 54 16.53 -2.89 -3.15
C VAL A 54 17.02 -3.91 -2.13
N GLY A 55 17.74 -3.46 -1.12
CA GLY A 55 18.25 -4.32 -0.07
C GLY A 55 18.85 -3.51 1.08
N LYS A 56 19.29 -4.23 2.11
CA LYS A 56 20.07 -3.65 3.20
C LYS A 56 21.38 -4.40 3.28
N LYS A 57 22.51 -3.71 3.14
CA LYS A 57 23.84 -4.27 3.33
C LYS A 57 24.41 -3.71 4.62
N GLY A 58 24.37 -4.52 5.69
CA GLY A 58 24.72 -4.06 7.04
C GLY A 58 23.73 -3.01 7.55
N ASN A 59 24.20 -1.78 7.81
CA ASN A 59 23.37 -0.70 8.34
C ASN A 59 22.86 0.29 7.27
N THR A 60 23.37 0.20 6.04
CA THR A 60 22.99 1.04 4.90
C THR A 60 21.92 0.36 4.04
N THR A 61 20.92 1.12 3.62
CA THR A 61 19.90 0.66 2.67
C THR A 61 20.40 0.99 1.27
N ASP A 62 20.46 0.00 0.39
CA ASP A 62 20.84 0.19 -1.00
C ASP A 62 19.62 0.64 -1.81
N TYR A 63 19.84 1.63 -2.66
CA TYR A 63 18.81 2.25 -3.48
C TYR A 63 19.15 2.13 -4.97
N VAL A 64 18.13 1.95 -5.79
CA VAL A 64 18.22 2.05 -7.25
C VAL A 64 17.40 3.25 -7.71
N ASP A 65 17.99 4.09 -8.55
CA ASP A 65 17.30 5.21 -9.19
C ASP A 65 16.25 4.69 -10.18
N ILE A 66 15.10 5.37 -10.23
CA ILE A 66 14.01 5.00 -11.14
C ILE A 66 14.40 5.16 -12.62
N SER A 67 15.39 6.01 -12.91
CA SER A 67 15.94 6.24 -14.25
C SER A 67 16.57 4.99 -14.85
N GLN A 68 17.07 4.06 -14.03
CA GLN A 68 17.58 2.75 -14.51
C GLN A 68 16.49 1.92 -15.19
N TYR A 69 15.23 2.20 -14.90
CA TYR A 69 14.05 1.58 -15.53
C TYR A 69 13.46 2.45 -16.65
N GLY A 70 14.16 3.49 -17.08
CA GLY A 70 13.66 4.47 -18.06
C GLY A 70 12.62 5.43 -17.51
N LEU A 71 12.33 5.39 -16.20
CA LEU A 71 11.28 6.21 -15.61
C LEU A 71 11.79 7.61 -15.25
N THR A 72 10.94 8.60 -15.48
CA THR A 72 11.19 10.01 -15.13
C THR A 72 10.51 10.38 -13.80
N PRO A 73 10.86 11.51 -13.17
CA PRO A 73 10.15 12.02 -12.00
C PRO A 73 8.65 12.25 -12.23
N ALA A 74 8.19 12.44 -13.48
CA ALA A 74 6.77 12.56 -13.80
C ALA A 74 5.99 11.28 -13.44
N HIS A 75 6.64 10.11 -13.53
CA HIS A 75 6.03 8.81 -13.21
C HIS A 75 5.87 8.55 -11.71
N HIS A 76 6.31 9.44 -10.82
CA HIS A 76 6.31 9.20 -9.37
C HIS A 76 4.90 8.90 -8.80
N VAL A 77 3.85 9.50 -9.38
CA VAL A 77 2.45 9.28 -8.99
C VAL A 77 2.01 7.83 -9.20
N LEU A 78 2.63 7.13 -10.15
CA LEU A 78 2.34 5.72 -10.47
C LEU A 78 3.15 4.74 -9.60
N LEU A 79 4.12 5.26 -8.84
CA LEU A 79 5.04 4.46 -8.03
C LEU A 79 4.61 4.36 -6.56
N GLU A 80 3.33 4.61 -6.21
CA GLU A 80 2.82 4.47 -4.84
C GLU A 80 3.21 3.13 -4.20
N GLY A 81 3.74 3.18 -2.97
CA GLY A 81 4.20 2.01 -2.22
C GLY A 81 5.49 1.30 -2.71
N SER A 82 6.20 1.81 -3.72
CA SER A 82 7.51 1.27 -4.17
C SER A 82 8.59 1.20 -3.06
N THR A 83 8.51 2.11 -2.08
CA THR A 83 9.45 2.22 -0.95
C THR A 83 9.04 1.37 0.25
N TYR A 84 7.86 0.73 0.22
CA TYR A 84 7.38 -0.07 1.33
C TYR A 84 8.15 -1.38 1.42
N LYS A 85 8.31 -1.90 2.64
CA LYS A 85 8.89 -3.23 2.85
C LYS A 85 8.06 -4.32 2.15
N PRO A 86 8.68 -5.42 1.66
CA PRO A 86 7.98 -6.45 0.90
C PRO A 86 6.72 -7.01 1.56
N GLU A 87 6.74 -7.21 2.88
CA GLU A 87 5.62 -7.77 3.65
C GLU A 87 4.41 -6.84 3.59
N ARG A 88 4.65 -5.53 3.70
CA ARG A 88 3.61 -4.51 3.61
C ARG A 88 3.09 -4.32 2.20
N ARG A 89 3.99 -4.31 1.19
CA ARG A 89 3.58 -4.30 -0.22
C ARG A 89 2.61 -5.43 -0.51
N SER A 90 2.95 -6.65 -0.07
CA SER A 90 2.10 -7.82 -0.24
C SER A 90 0.72 -7.65 0.42
N ALA A 91 0.65 -7.14 1.65
CA ALA A 91 -0.62 -6.88 2.33
C ALA A 91 -1.46 -5.77 1.67
N MET A 92 -0.80 -4.82 1.01
CA MET A 92 -1.41 -3.61 0.45
C MET A 92 -1.52 -3.62 -1.08
N ALA A 93 -1.41 -4.80 -1.72
CA ALA A 93 -1.35 -4.93 -3.17
C ALA A 93 -2.50 -4.22 -3.93
N GLN A 94 -3.68 -4.07 -3.31
CA GLN A 94 -4.82 -3.35 -3.87
C GLN A 94 -4.65 -1.83 -3.99
N THR A 95 -3.69 -1.28 -3.24
CA THR A 95 -3.53 0.16 -3.02
C THR A 95 -2.17 0.68 -3.46
N LEU A 96 -1.36 -0.20 -4.05
CA LEU A 96 -0.08 0.22 -4.61
C LEU A 96 -0.31 0.98 -5.92
N GLY A 97 0.69 1.75 -6.30
CA GLY A 97 0.71 2.36 -7.62
C GLY A 97 0.83 1.29 -8.71
N PRO A 98 0.24 1.53 -9.88
CA PRO A 98 0.26 0.57 -10.99
C PRO A 98 1.68 0.19 -11.42
N LEU A 99 2.60 1.17 -11.52
CA LEU A 99 4.00 0.87 -11.84
C LEU A 99 4.73 0.15 -10.72
N THR A 100 4.34 0.37 -9.45
CA THR A 100 4.87 -0.45 -8.34
C THR A 100 4.48 -1.92 -8.52
N ALA A 101 3.25 -2.21 -8.93
CA ALA A 101 2.81 -3.59 -9.19
C ALA A 101 3.56 -4.21 -10.37
N VAL A 102 3.78 -3.45 -11.45
CA VAL A 102 4.58 -3.88 -12.62
C VAL A 102 6.02 -4.18 -12.21
N LEU A 103 6.68 -3.28 -11.48
CA LEU A 103 8.05 -3.49 -10.98
C LEU A 103 8.13 -4.66 -10.00
N ALA A 104 7.09 -4.87 -9.18
CA ALA A 104 7.02 -6.01 -8.28
C ALA A 104 6.85 -7.32 -9.07
N ALA A 105 6.05 -7.33 -10.14
CA ALA A 105 5.93 -8.48 -11.04
C ALA A 105 7.26 -8.78 -11.76
N TYR A 106 7.96 -7.75 -12.24
CA TYR A 106 9.26 -7.87 -12.89
C TYR A 106 10.34 -8.45 -11.97
N LYS A 107 10.41 -7.99 -10.71
CA LYS A 107 11.43 -8.44 -9.74
C LYS A 107 11.10 -9.76 -9.05
N SER A 108 9.84 -10.17 -9.01
CA SER A 108 9.42 -11.35 -8.26
C SER A 108 9.57 -12.62 -9.09
N ARG A 109 9.94 -13.71 -8.43
CA ARG A 109 9.87 -15.07 -8.99
C ARG A 109 8.58 -15.76 -8.56
N ASP A 110 8.28 -16.90 -9.18
CA ASP A 110 7.16 -17.75 -8.75
C ASP A 110 7.35 -18.26 -7.31
N PRO A 111 6.25 -18.42 -6.53
CA PRO A 111 4.85 -18.16 -6.88
C PRO A 111 4.39 -16.69 -6.64
N TYR A 112 5.24 -15.85 -6.04
CA TYR A 112 4.89 -14.48 -5.65
C TYR A 112 4.55 -13.58 -6.85
N ARG A 113 5.14 -13.87 -8.01
CA ARG A 113 4.86 -13.17 -9.27
C ARG A 113 3.39 -13.22 -9.65
N ASN A 114 2.72 -14.36 -9.54
CA ASN A 114 1.32 -14.51 -9.95
C ASN A 114 0.40 -13.54 -9.22
N LYS A 115 0.67 -13.29 -7.93
CA LYS A 115 -0.04 -12.28 -7.15
C LYS A 115 0.09 -10.87 -7.76
N TRP A 116 1.28 -10.51 -8.23
CA TRP A 116 1.53 -9.21 -8.84
C TRP A 116 0.94 -9.10 -10.24
N ILE A 117 0.98 -10.18 -11.03
CA ILE A 117 0.31 -10.22 -12.33
C ILE A 117 -1.21 -10.03 -12.18
N GLU A 118 -1.86 -10.68 -11.21
CA GLU A 118 -3.28 -10.45 -10.91
C GLU A 118 -3.57 -9.02 -10.44
N THR A 119 -2.62 -8.42 -9.72
CA THR A 119 -2.70 -7.01 -9.30
C THR A 119 -2.65 -6.09 -10.53
N VAL A 120 -1.69 -6.30 -11.43
CA VAL A 120 -1.57 -5.54 -12.69
C VAL A 120 -2.82 -5.70 -13.54
N LYS A 121 -3.35 -6.92 -13.67
CA LYS A 121 -4.56 -7.22 -14.44
C LYS A 121 -5.78 -6.43 -13.94
N ARG A 122 -5.90 -6.31 -12.62
CA ARG A 122 -6.96 -5.52 -11.98
C ARG A 122 -6.78 -4.02 -12.22
N ASP A 123 -5.57 -3.50 -12.00
CA ASP A 123 -5.33 -2.05 -11.99
C ASP A 123 -5.27 -1.46 -13.41
N LEU A 124 -4.76 -2.22 -14.38
CA LEU A 124 -4.56 -1.82 -15.77
C LEU A 124 -5.56 -2.47 -16.73
N VAL A 125 -6.79 -2.73 -16.27
CA VAL A 125 -7.83 -3.41 -17.06
C VAL A 125 -8.15 -2.72 -18.39
N TYR A 126 -7.98 -1.39 -18.46
CA TYR A 126 -8.23 -0.59 -19.66
C TYR A 126 -7.07 -0.61 -20.66
N ILE A 127 -5.88 -1.02 -20.23
CA ILE A 127 -4.69 -1.04 -21.08
C ILE A 127 -4.56 -2.43 -21.69
N ARG A 128 -4.90 -2.52 -22.98
CA ARG A 128 -4.77 -3.77 -23.74
C ARG A 128 -3.33 -4.27 -23.68
N ASN A 129 -3.17 -5.59 -23.58
CA ASN A 129 -1.87 -6.27 -23.57
C ASN A 129 -0.93 -5.89 -22.41
N ALA A 130 -1.39 -5.21 -21.36
CA ALA A 130 -0.57 -4.89 -20.17
C ALA A 130 0.13 -6.12 -19.59
N ILE A 131 -0.56 -7.26 -19.55
CA ILE A 131 -0.01 -8.53 -19.05
C ILE A 131 1.05 -9.11 -19.99
N ASN A 132 0.82 -9.03 -21.29
CA ASN A 132 1.78 -9.51 -22.28
C ASN A 132 3.08 -8.70 -22.22
N LEU A 133 2.98 -7.38 -21.99
CA LEU A 133 4.15 -6.54 -21.79
C LEU A 133 4.89 -6.91 -20.49
N CYS A 134 4.18 -7.10 -19.38
CA CYS A 134 4.78 -7.58 -18.12
C CYS A 134 5.50 -8.91 -18.29
N ASN A 135 4.93 -9.83 -19.07
CA ASN A 135 5.55 -11.13 -19.37
C ASN A 135 6.77 -10.97 -20.30
N ALA A 136 6.70 -10.10 -21.31
CA ALA A 136 7.79 -9.86 -22.25
C ALA A 136 9.01 -9.14 -21.62
N MET A 137 8.81 -8.47 -20.48
CA MET A 137 9.88 -7.87 -19.68
C MET A 137 10.58 -8.87 -18.75
N GLN A 138 10.07 -10.09 -18.60
CA GLN A 138 10.64 -11.08 -17.70
C GLN A 138 12.05 -11.49 -18.15
N GLU A 139 12.92 -11.75 -17.17
CA GLU A 139 14.29 -12.24 -17.35
C GLU A 139 15.23 -11.31 -18.14
N LYS A 140 14.72 -10.19 -18.64
CA LYS A 140 15.49 -9.12 -19.29
C LYS A 140 16.18 -8.23 -18.27
N ARG A 141 17.32 -7.65 -18.67
CA ARG A 141 18.01 -6.64 -17.86
C ARG A 141 17.22 -5.35 -17.81
N ALA A 142 17.44 -4.56 -16.75
CA ALA A 142 16.74 -3.29 -16.56
C ALA A 142 16.90 -2.33 -17.76
N GLU A 143 18.09 -2.31 -18.37
CA GLU A 143 18.41 -1.49 -19.54
C GLU A 143 17.61 -1.90 -20.78
N GLU A 144 17.35 -3.20 -20.96
CA GLU A 144 16.60 -3.72 -22.11
C GLU A 144 15.11 -3.42 -22.02
N ILE A 145 14.57 -3.34 -20.79
CA ILE A 145 13.15 -3.04 -20.57
C ILE A 145 12.88 -1.55 -20.46
N ALA A 146 13.90 -0.73 -20.19
CA ALA A 146 13.75 0.69 -19.88
C ALA A 146 12.95 1.48 -20.95
N PRO A 147 13.20 1.34 -22.26
CA PRO A 147 12.42 2.04 -23.28
C PRO A 147 10.95 1.62 -23.30
N ALA A 148 10.69 0.32 -23.20
CA ALA A 148 9.34 -0.24 -23.22
C ALA A 148 8.55 0.14 -21.96
N LEU A 149 9.21 0.09 -20.80
CA LEU A 149 8.60 0.44 -19.51
C LEU A 149 8.34 1.96 -19.40
N SER A 150 9.21 2.79 -19.96
CA SER A 150 8.99 4.24 -20.05
C SER A 150 7.75 4.58 -20.89
N ALA A 151 7.68 4.07 -22.12
CA ALA A 151 6.53 4.29 -22.99
C ALA A 151 5.23 3.73 -22.37
N PHE A 152 5.33 2.61 -21.66
CA PHE A 152 4.19 2.06 -20.93
C PHE A 152 3.75 2.93 -19.75
N ALA A 153 4.69 3.53 -19.03
CA ALA A 153 4.40 4.49 -17.98
C ALA A 153 3.68 5.73 -18.50
N ASP A 154 4.10 6.25 -19.66
CA ASP A 154 3.43 7.37 -20.33
C ASP A 154 1.98 7.01 -20.72
N VAL A 155 1.77 5.81 -21.27
CA VAL A 155 0.43 5.31 -21.58
C VAL A 155 -0.43 5.19 -20.32
N ILE A 156 0.14 4.72 -19.21
CA ILE A 156 -0.58 4.63 -17.93
C ILE A 156 -0.97 6.03 -17.42
N LEU A 157 -0.11 7.03 -17.55
CA LEU A 157 -0.42 8.41 -17.17
C LEU A 157 -1.59 8.98 -17.98
N ILE A 158 -1.66 8.68 -19.28
CA ILE A 158 -2.71 9.18 -20.18
C ILE A 158 -4.03 8.42 -19.99
N ALA A 159 -3.97 7.08 -19.98
CA ALA A 159 -5.15 6.22 -19.93
C ALA A 159 -5.79 6.16 -18.53
N GLY A 160 -5.03 6.48 -17.49
CA GLY A 160 -5.46 6.32 -16.10
C GLY A 160 -5.51 4.85 -15.67
N THR A 161 -5.84 4.63 -14.40
CA THR A 161 -5.88 3.28 -13.81
C THR A 161 -7.05 3.11 -12.84
N ARG A 162 -7.38 1.87 -12.50
CA ARG A 162 -8.44 1.51 -11.55
C ARG A 162 -7.90 1.23 -10.15
N ASN A 163 -6.69 1.69 -9.82
CA ASN A 163 -6.08 1.37 -8.54
C ASN A 163 -6.89 1.97 -7.37
N ALA A 164 -7.07 1.21 -6.29
CA ALA A 164 -7.84 1.69 -5.15
C ALA A 164 -6.99 2.61 -4.28
N GLN A 165 -7.28 3.91 -4.28
CA GLN A 165 -6.63 4.84 -3.36
C GLN A 165 -7.31 4.79 -1.99
N ARG A 166 -6.57 4.37 -0.97
CA ARG A 166 -7.05 4.41 0.42
C ARG A 166 -6.52 5.63 1.13
N ALA A 167 -7.32 6.25 1.99
CA ALA A 167 -6.81 7.26 2.92
C ALA A 167 -6.04 6.58 4.05
N PHE A 168 -4.97 7.25 4.51
CA PHE A 168 -4.23 6.85 5.69
C PHE A 168 -4.29 8.03 6.64
N PHE A 169 -4.74 7.80 7.87
CA PHE A 169 -4.85 8.84 8.87
C PHE A 169 -3.72 8.71 9.89
N PRO A 170 -3.22 9.82 10.42
CA PRO A 170 -2.41 9.79 11.63
C PRO A 170 -3.15 9.04 12.74
N LEU A 171 -2.43 8.25 13.55
CA LEU A 171 -3.05 7.56 14.68
C LEU A 171 -3.72 8.55 15.66
N CYS A 172 -3.13 9.74 15.83
CA CYS A 172 -3.72 10.79 16.67
C CYS A 172 -5.09 11.26 16.17
N PHE A 173 -5.34 11.28 14.85
CA PHE A 173 -6.66 11.59 14.29
C PHE A 173 -7.69 10.52 14.66
N ILE A 174 -7.30 9.25 14.59
CA ILE A 174 -8.19 8.13 14.92
C ILE A 174 -8.49 8.12 16.42
N ILE A 175 -7.47 8.32 17.26
CA ILE A 175 -7.64 8.46 18.71
C ILE A 175 -8.55 9.63 19.03
N TYR A 176 -8.36 10.77 18.36
CA TYR A 176 -9.25 11.91 18.50
C TYR A 176 -10.69 11.48 18.17
N CYS A 177 -10.98 11.00 16.96
CA CYS A 177 -12.32 10.62 16.53
C CYS A 177 -13.01 9.59 17.45
N LEU A 178 -12.31 8.53 17.87
CA LEU A 178 -12.91 7.40 18.58
C LEU A 178 -12.80 7.49 20.12
N GLY A 179 -11.91 8.34 20.63
CA GLY A 179 -11.67 8.48 22.05
C GLY A 179 -12.85 9.14 22.78
N THR A 180 -13.24 8.57 23.91
CA THR A 180 -14.20 9.23 24.81
C THR A 180 -13.58 10.50 25.41
N ALA A 181 -14.42 11.42 25.89
CA ALA A 181 -13.93 12.65 26.53
C ALA A 181 -12.94 12.36 27.68
N ASP A 182 -13.22 11.35 28.50
CA ASP A 182 -12.33 10.93 29.60
C ASP A 182 -11.01 10.32 29.12
N GLN A 183 -11.03 9.55 28.03
CA GLN A 183 -9.81 8.99 27.43
C GLN A 183 -8.94 10.09 26.82
N LEU A 184 -9.54 11.05 26.13
CA LEU A 184 -8.81 12.17 25.54
C LEU A 184 -8.22 13.10 26.59
N LYS A 185 -8.95 13.35 27.68
CA LYS A 185 -8.47 14.12 28.83
C LYS A 185 -7.24 13.48 29.49
N LYS A 186 -7.20 12.14 29.59
CA LYS A 186 -6.01 11.39 30.07
C LYS A 186 -4.81 11.50 29.12
N CYS A 187 -5.04 11.76 27.84
CA CYS A 187 -4.00 12.02 26.85
C CYS A 187 -3.65 13.51 26.71
N GLU A 188 -4.12 14.37 27.62
CA GLU A 188 -3.95 15.84 27.57
C GLU A 188 -4.51 16.49 26.30
N ILE A 189 -5.40 15.79 25.58
CA ILE A 189 -6.08 16.32 24.40
C ILE A 189 -7.36 17.01 24.87
N THR A 190 -7.37 18.34 24.80
CA THR A 190 -8.56 19.15 25.08
C THR A 190 -9.38 19.32 23.80
N ARG A 191 -10.60 18.76 23.80
CA ARG A 191 -11.61 19.00 22.77
C ARG A 191 -12.43 20.23 23.14
N ALA A 192 -12.43 21.26 22.29
CA ALA A 192 -13.26 22.45 22.48
C ALA A 192 -14.76 22.18 22.22
N HIS A 193 -15.08 21.15 21.42
CA HIS A 193 -16.43 20.73 21.09
C HIS A 193 -16.61 19.23 21.35
N THR A 194 -17.84 18.79 21.62
CA THR A 194 -18.26 17.40 21.86
C THR A 194 -17.65 16.40 20.85
N PRO A 195 -17.52 15.11 21.19
CA PRO A 195 -16.95 14.12 20.28
C PRO A 195 -17.61 14.21 18.91
N MET A 196 -16.78 14.24 17.86
CA MET A 196 -17.25 14.16 16.49
C MET A 196 -18.08 12.89 16.39
N ASP A 197 -19.36 13.03 16.04
CA ASP A 197 -20.26 11.89 15.99
C ASP A 197 -19.73 10.92 14.93
N PRO A 198 -19.45 9.65 15.25
CA PRO A 198 -18.96 8.68 14.28
C PRO A 198 -19.89 8.52 13.06
N THR A 199 -21.17 8.90 13.18
CA THR A 199 -22.12 8.93 12.06
C THR A 199 -21.89 10.10 11.09
N GLN A 200 -21.17 11.14 11.51
CA GLN A 200 -20.76 12.27 10.66
C GLN A 200 -19.57 11.94 9.75
N VAL A 201 -18.95 10.77 9.94
CA VAL A 201 -17.84 10.29 9.12
C VAL A 201 -18.22 8.94 8.52
N ASP A 202 -18.51 8.92 7.22
CA ASP A 202 -18.70 7.65 6.51
C ASP A 202 -17.35 6.89 6.53
N PHE A 203 -17.34 5.61 6.94
CA PHE A 203 -16.17 4.71 6.91
C PHE A 203 -16.34 3.52 5.94
N SER A 204 -17.37 3.53 5.09
CA SER A 204 -17.76 2.44 4.17
C SER A 204 -16.79 2.16 3.02
N GLY A 205 -15.86 3.07 2.72
CA GLY A 205 -14.80 2.89 1.71
C GLY A 205 -15.28 2.91 0.26
N LYS A 206 -16.47 3.46 -0.03
CA LYS A 206 -17.07 3.52 -1.38
C LYS A 206 -16.84 4.82 -2.17
N GLY A 207 -16.21 5.83 -1.58
CA GLY A 207 -15.95 7.14 -2.19
C GLY A 207 -15.35 8.08 -1.16
N MET A 208 -14.82 9.24 -1.58
CA MET A 208 -14.23 10.25 -0.68
C MET A 208 -15.06 10.42 0.59
N TRP A 209 -14.40 10.31 1.74
CA TRP A 209 -15.00 10.49 3.05
C TRP A 209 -15.67 11.85 3.14
N LEU A 210 -17.00 11.86 3.15
CA LEU A 210 -17.80 13.06 3.39
C LEU A 210 -17.86 13.28 4.90
N VAL A 211 -17.38 14.44 5.37
CA VAL A 211 -17.68 14.92 6.72
C VAL A 211 -19.00 15.67 6.61
N TYR A 212 -20.06 15.11 7.19
CA TYR A 212 -21.34 15.80 7.25
C TYR A 212 -21.22 16.91 8.29
N GLN A 213 -21.31 18.18 7.85
CA GLN A 213 -21.59 19.27 8.78
C GLN A 213 -23.03 19.14 9.27
N PRO A 214 -23.30 19.29 10.57
CA PRO A 214 -24.66 19.39 11.09
C PRO A 214 -25.39 20.62 10.55
#